data_AF-A0A5E4KMB1-F1
#
_entry.id   AF-A0A5E4KMB1-F1
#
_cell.length_a   1.000
_cell.length_b   1.000
_cell.length_c   1.000
_cell.angle_alpha   90.00
_cell.angle_beta   90.00
_cell.angle_gamma   90.00
#
_symmetry.space_group_name_H-M   'P 1'
#
loop_
_entity.id
_entity.type
_entity.pdbx_description
1 polymer ?
#
loop_
_entity_poly.entity_id
_entity_poly.type
_entity_poly.pdbx_seq_one_letter_code
_entity_poly.pdbx_strand_id
1 'polypeptide(L)' 'MTNKKDRVQAYNPRTGRWVKIDTDTGKIIAHKKTEGKYKGIRRV' A
#
# COMPACT_ATOMS: atom_id res chain seq x y z
N MET A 1 -8.62 4.23 -15.91
CA MET A 1 -9.22 3.68 -14.68
C MET A 1 -8.18 2.80 -13.99
N THR A 2 -7.54 3.24 -12.91
CA THR A 2 -6.49 2.43 -12.25
C THR A 2 -7.15 1.29 -11.47
N ASN A 3 -6.96 0.07 -11.96
CA ASN A 3 -7.56 -1.11 -11.36
C ASN A 3 -7.00 -1.28 -9.94
N LYS A 4 -7.84 -1.58 -8.95
CA LYS A 4 -7.37 -1.86 -7.58
C LYS A 4 -6.51 -3.14 -7.50
N LYS A 5 -6.51 -3.94 -8.57
CA LYS A 5 -5.77 -5.21 -8.69
C LYS A 5 -4.25 -4.99 -8.76
N ASP A 6 -3.80 -3.84 -9.24
CA ASP A 6 -2.38 -3.59 -9.50
C ASP A 6 -1.66 -2.94 -8.29
N ARG A 7 -2.22 -3.14 -7.10
CA ARG A 7 -1.77 -2.48 -5.87
C ARG A 7 -1.78 -3.45 -4.71
N VAL A 8 -0.68 -3.46 -4.00
CA VAL A 8 -0.52 -4.19 -2.75
C VAL A 8 -0.17 -3.23 -1.63
N GLN A 9 -0.21 -3.71 -0.39
CA GLN A 9 0.17 -2.93 0.78
C GLN A 9 1.15 -3.67 1.67
N ALA A 10 2.04 -2.91 2.30
CA ALA A 10 2.97 -3.40 3.31
C ALA A 10 2.99 -2.45 4.50
N TYR A 11 3.33 -2.97 5.68
CA TYR A 11 3.61 -2.15 6.84
C TYR A 11 5.07 -1.67 6.77
N ASN A 12 5.27 -0.35 6.85
CA ASN A 12 6.60 0.23 6.95
C ASN A 12 6.94 0.42 8.45
N PRO A 13 7.83 -0.42 9.03
CA PRO A 13 8.20 -0.33 10.45
C PRO A 13 8.97 0.94 10.78
N ARG A 14 9.64 1.55 9.78
CA ARG A 14 10.44 2.76 9.97
C ARG A 14 9.58 3.99 10.25
N THR A 15 8.39 4.04 9.66
CA THR A 15 7.44 5.16 9.83
C THR A 15 6.20 4.75 10.62
N GLY A 16 6.07 3.47 10.98
CA GLY A 16 4.89 2.92 11.62
C GLY A 16 3.60 2.98 10.79
N ARG A 17 3.70 3.05 9.45
CA ARG A 17 2.56 3.33 8.55
C ARG A 17 2.40 2.28 7.47
N TRP A 18 1.16 2.08 7.04
CA TRP A 18 0.87 1.24 5.87
C TRP A 18 1.14 2.01 4.57
N VAL A 19 1.82 1.38 3.63
CA VAL A 19 2.12 1.95 2.31
C VAL A 19 1.42 1.16 1.21
N LYS A 20 1.07 1.83 0.10
CA LYS A 20 0.66 1.18 -1.14
C LYS A 20 1.86 1.06 -2.05
N ILE A 21 2.00 -0.12 -2.62
CA ILE A 21 3.04 -0.46 -3.58
C ILE A 21 2.32 -0.79 -4.89
N ASP A 22 2.77 -0.16 -5.96
CA ASP A 22 2.38 -0.47 -7.32
C ASP A 22 3.03 -1.80 -7.74
N THR A 23 2.23 -2.77 -8.20
CA THR A 23 2.76 -4.11 -8.49
C THR A 23 3.59 -4.18 -9.75
N ASP A 24 3.40 -3.24 -10.67
CA ASP A 24 4.09 -3.23 -11.96
C ASP A 24 5.49 -2.64 -11.82
N THR A 25 5.62 -1.58 -11.03
CA THR A 25 6.88 -0.84 -10.84
C THR A 25 7.60 -1.17 -9.53
N GLY A 26 6.91 -1.80 -8.57
CA GLY A 26 7.42 -2.05 -7.22
C GLY A 26 7.59 -0.78 -6.36
N LYS A 27 7.13 0.38 -6.86
CA LYS A 27 7.34 1.67 -6.18
C LYS A 27 6.26 1.92 -5.12
N ILE A 28 6.66 2.59 -4.04
CA ILE A 28 5.72 3.11 -3.06
C ILE A 28 5.01 4.33 -3.67
N ILE A 29 3.70 4.22 -3.87
CA ILE A 29 2.89 5.27 -4.49
C ILE A 29 2.10 6.09 -3.45
N ALA A 30 1.91 5.56 -2.24
CA ALA A 30 1.20 6.27 -1.18
C ALA A 30 1.54 5.70 0.20
N HIS A 31 1.43 6.54 1.24
CA HIS A 31 1.40 6.11 2.63
C HIS A 31 0.05 6.46 3.26
N LYS A 32 -0.38 5.66 4.24
CA LYS A 32 -1.64 5.86 4.94
C LYS A 32 -1.41 6.81 6.10
N LYS A 33 -2.28 7.82 6.20
CA LYS A 33 -2.23 8.82 7.27
C LYS A 33 -2.96 8.35 8.54
N THR A 34 -3.97 7.50 8.38
CA THR A 34 -4.73 6.92 9.49
C THR A 34 -4.23 5.53 9.84
N GLU A 35 -4.50 5.12 11.07
CA GLU A 35 -4.09 3.83 11.60
C GLU A 35 -4.69 2.64 10.84
N GLY A 36 -4.00 1.50 10.97
CA GLY A 36 -4.41 0.23 10.36
C GLY A 36 -4.20 0.16 8.85
N LYS A 37 -4.50 -1.01 8.27
CA LYS A 37 -4.29 -1.31 6.84
C LYS A 37 -5.29 -0.59 5.93
N TYR A 38 -4.97 -0.45 4.64
CA TYR A 38 -5.95 -0.07 3.63
C TYR A 38 -7.00 -1.17 3.48
N LYS A 39 -8.28 -0.79 3.45
CA LYS A 39 -9.38 -1.74 3.25
C LYS A 39 -9.39 -2.22 1.79
N GLY A 40 -9.46 -3.54 1.59
CA GLY A 40 -9.59 -4.14 0.25
C GLY A 40 -8.33 -4.10 -0.62
N ILE A 41 -7.15 -3.86 -0.04
CA ILE A 41 -5.86 -4.00 -0.73
C ILE A 41 -5.16 -5.25 -0.19
N ARG A 42 -4.61 -6.09 -1.07
CA ARG A 42 -3.88 -7.31 -0.66
C ARG A 42 -2.59 -6.93 0.06
N ARG A 43 -2.29 -7.60 1.18
CA ARG A 43 -1.02 -7.47 1.89
C ARG A 43 0.07 -8.30 1.20
N VAL A 44 1.28 -7.77 1.12
CA VAL A 44 2.51 -8.56 0.87
C VAL A 44 3.26 -8.79 2.17
#